data_AF-A0AAN4DFS1-F1
#
_entry.id   AF-A0AAN4DFS1-F1
#
_cell.length_a   1.000
_cell.length_b   1.000
_cell.length_c   1.000
_cell.angle_alpha   90.00
_cell.angle_beta   90.00
_cell.angle_gamma   90.00
#
_symmetry.space_group_name_H-M   'P 1'
#
loop_
_entity.id
_entity.type
_entity.pdbx_description
1 polymer ?
#
loop_
_entity_poly.entity_id
_entity_poly.type
_entity_poly.pdbx_seq_one_letter_code
_entity_poly.pdbx_strand_id
1 'polypeptide(L)'
;MQTLIESIELLLDEALETGENESTEFDVTTLLRMDSERRMKTLGESVKNTLLTPNEARKRENLPPLAGGDALYLQQQNYSLEALSRRDAREDPFASAGKTVSAQLPDGASDGNKAISETEHDAVKAMFRGILRK
;
A
#
# COMPACT_ATOMS: atom_id res chain seq x y z
N MET A 1 -18.01 11.73 -28.53
CA MET A 1 -18.40 10.44 -27.93
C MET A 1 -19.28 10.67 -26.72
N GLN A 2 -18.80 11.35 -25.67
CA GLN A 2 -19.62 11.66 -24.49
C GLN A 2 -20.93 12.41 -24.82
N THR A 3 -20.86 13.45 -25.66
CA THR A 3 -22.05 14.20 -26.12
C THR A 3 -23.09 13.35 -26.85
N LEU A 4 -22.67 12.28 -27.56
CA LEU A 4 -23.59 11.41 -28.28
C LEU A 4 -24.31 10.45 -27.33
N ILE A 5 -23.63 10.00 -26.28
CA ILE A 5 -24.20 9.12 -25.25
C ILE A 5 -25.25 9.91 -24.46
N GLU A 6 -24.90 11.10 -23.98
CA GLU A 6 -25.81 12.00 -23.25
C GLU A 6 -27.04 12.37 -24.08
N SER A 7 -26.88 12.58 -25.40
CA SER A 7 -28.01 12.86 -26.29
C SER A 7 -28.96 11.67 -26.44
N ILE A 8 -28.45 10.44 -26.44
CA ILE A 8 -29.29 9.23 -26.55
C ILE A 8 -30.01 8.96 -25.23
N GLU A 9 -29.35 9.12 -24.08
CA GLU A 9 -29.97 9.00 -22.76
C GLU A 9 -31.13 9.98 -22.61
N LEU A 10 -30.93 11.25 -23.00
CA LEU A 10 -31.99 12.25 -22.97
C LEU A 10 -33.18 11.91 -23.86
N LEU A 11 -32.92 11.35 -25.05
CA LEU A 11 -33.98 10.90 -25.97
C LEU A 11 -34.72 9.66 -25.44
N LEU A 12 -34.02 8.76 -24.74
CA LEU A 12 -34.61 7.59 -24.12
C LEU A 12 -35.49 8.01 -22.93
N ASP A 13 -35.05 8.98 -22.14
CA ASP A 13 -35.83 9.53 -21.04
C ASP A 13 -37.12 10.19 -21.54
N GLU A 14 -37.04 10.97 -22.62
CA GLU A 14 -38.21 11.57 -23.28
C GLU A 14 -39.14 10.51 -23.87
N ALA A 15 -38.60 9.50 -24.55
CA ALA A 15 -39.39 8.46 -25.21
C ALA A 15 -40.06 7.48 -24.24
N LEU A 16 -39.45 7.23 -23.08
CA LEU A 16 -39.99 6.36 -22.04
C LEU A 16 -40.84 7.10 -21.01
N GLU A 17 -40.97 8.43 -21.15
CA GLU A 17 -41.65 9.31 -20.20
C GLU A 17 -41.16 9.09 -18.76
N THR A 18 -39.86 8.83 -18.58
CA THR A 18 -39.28 8.72 -17.25
C THR A 18 -39.42 10.07 -16.57
N GLY A 19 -40.16 10.10 -15.46
CA GLY A 19 -40.41 11.34 -14.73
C GLY A 19 -39.14 11.90 -14.09
N GLU A 20 -39.23 13.05 -13.44
CA GLU A 20 -38.07 13.76 -12.85
C GLU A 20 -37.23 12.94 -11.85
N ASN A 21 -37.74 11.81 -11.37
CA ASN A 21 -37.08 10.95 -10.37
C ASN A 21 -36.45 9.67 -10.96
N GLU A 22 -36.62 9.41 -12.26
CA GLU A 22 -36.06 8.24 -12.93
C GLU A 22 -35.38 8.68 -14.22
N SER A 23 -34.24 8.07 -14.54
CA SER A 23 -33.50 8.32 -15.77
C SER A 23 -32.88 7.03 -16.28
N THR A 24 -32.60 7.01 -17.58
CA THR A 24 -31.88 5.95 -18.25
C THR A 24 -30.42 6.38 -18.44
N GLU A 25 -29.51 5.61 -17.86
CA GLU A 25 -28.07 5.84 -17.99
C GLU A 25 -27.42 4.61 -18.63
N PHE A 26 -26.53 4.85 -19.58
CA PHE A 26 -25.68 3.80 -20.11
C PHE A 26 -24.55 3.49 -19.13
N ASP A 27 -24.29 2.20 -18.92
CA ASP A 27 -23.07 1.76 -18.25
C ASP A 27 -21.86 2.00 -19.17
N VAL A 28 -21.25 3.18 -19.02
CA VAL A 28 -20.06 3.59 -19.76
C VAL A 28 -18.87 2.66 -19.52
N THR A 29 -18.82 2.01 -18.35
CA THR A 29 -17.75 1.05 -18.04
C THR A 29 -17.88 -0.23 -18.88
N THR A 30 -19.11 -0.63 -19.20
CA THR A 30 -19.40 -1.71 -20.15
C THR A 30 -19.22 -1.27 -21.60
N LEU A 31 -19.58 -0.03 -21.98
CA LEU A 31 -19.32 0.50 -23.32
C LEU A 31 -17.82 0.53 -23.65
N LEU A 32 -16.96 0.84 -22.67
CA LEU A 32 -15.50 0.75 -22.80
C LEU A 32 -14.99 -0.69 -22.98
N ARG A 33 -15.81 -1.74 -22.84
CA ARG A 33 -15.41 -3.10 -23.23
C ARG A 33 -15.13 -3.23 -24.72
N MET A 34 -15.77 -2.40 -25.57
CA MET A 34 -15.54 -2.42 -27.02
C MET A 34 -14.13 -1.94 -27.41
N ASP A 35 -13.52 -1.04 -26.63
CA ASP A 35 -12.12 -0.64 -26.79
C ASP A 35 -11.21 -1.45 -25.84
N SER A 36 -11.16 -2.76 -26.09
CA SER A 36 -10.39 -3.69 -25.25
C SER A 36 -8.90 -3.39 -25.24
N GLU A 37 -8.35 -2.81 -26.32
CA GLU A 37 -6.95 -2.41 -26.39
C GLU A 37 -6.65 -1.28 -25.40
N ARG A 38 -7.42 -0.18 -25.47
CA ARG A 38 -7.22 0.95 -24.55
C ARG A 38 -7.49 0.55 -23.10
N ARG A 39 -8.52 -0.27 -22.85
CA ARG A 39 -8.84 -0.78 -21.51
C ARG A 39 -7.65 -1.54 -20.91
N MET A 40 -7.10 -2.50 -21.66
CA MET A 40 -5.98 -3.31 -21.17
C MET A 40 -4.71 -2.48 -21.01
N LYS A 41 -4.46 -1.51 -21.90
CA LYS A 41 -3.35 -0.57 -21.78
C LYS A 41 -3.45 0.28 -20.51
N THR A 42 -4.60 0.88 -20.23
CA THR A 42 -4.80 1.70 -19.03
C THR A 42 -4.66 0.87 -17.74
N LEU A 43 -5.17 -0.37 -17.72
CA LEU A 43 -4.98 -1.27 -16.58
C LEU A 43 -3.51 -1.63 -16.38
N GLY A 44 -2.80 -1.99 -17.46
CA GLY A 44 -1.37 -2.29 -17.41
C GLY A 44 -0.51 -1.11 -16.95
N GLU A 45 -0.80 0.09 -17.44
CA GLU A 45 -0.15 1.33 -17.00
C GLU A 45 -0.44 1.63 -15.52
N SER A 46 -1.67 1.40 -15.06
CA SER A 46 -2.05 1.59 -13.65
C SER A 46 -1.29 0.65 -12.72
N VAL A 47 -1.12 -0.62 -13.12
CA VAL A 47 -0.31 -1.58 -12.34
C VAL A 47 1.17 -1.22 -12.39
N LYS A 48 1.69 -0.84 -13.57
CA LYS A 48 3.10 -0.45 -13.74
C LYS A 48 3.47 0.80 -12.95
N ASN A 49 2.56 1.77 -12.85
CA ASN A 49 2.74 3.01 -12.10
C ASN A 49 2.39 2.86 -10.61
N THR A 50 2.24 1.64 -10.10
CA THR A 50 1.91 1.35 -8.68
C THR A 50 0.61 2.00 -8.19
N LEU A 51 -0.32 2.31 -9.10
CA LEU A 51 -1.63 2.86 -8.74
C LEU A 51 -2.61 1.77 -8.34
N LEU A 52 -2.49 0.59 -8.97
CA LEU A 52 -3.29 -0.60 -8.68
C LEU A 52 -2.39 -1.80 -8.43
N THR A 53 -2.84 -2.67 -7.54
CA THR A 53 -2.28 -4.01 -7.41
C THR A 53 -2.72 -4.89 -8.59
N PRO A 54 -1.95 -5.92 -8.96
CA PRO A 54 -2.37 -6.88 -9.97
C PRO A 54 -3.75 -7.51 -9.69
N ASN A 55 -4.10 -7.80 -8.44
CA ASN A 55 -5.38 -8.40 -8.08
C ASN A 55 -6.55 -7.41 -8.20
N GLU A 56 -6.34 -6.12 -7.93
CA GLU A 56 -7.35 -5.09 -8.19
C GLU A 56 -7.64 -4.95 -9.68
N ALA A 57 -6.59 -4.98 -10.53
CA ALA A 57 -6.76 -4.97 -11.98
C ALA A 57 -7.50 -6.24 -12.46
N ARG A 58 -7.15 -7.42 -11.93
CA ARG A 58 -7.84 -8.69 -12.24
C ARG A 58 -9.31 -8.68 -11.82
N LYS A 59 -9.62 -8.09 -10.66
CA LYS A 59 -11.01 -7.94 -10.19
C LYS A 59 -11.85 -7.12 -11.16
N ARG A 60 -11.30 -6.03 -11.73
CA ARG A 60 -11.99 -5.21 -12.75
C ARG A 60 -12.29 -5.99 -14.03
N GLU A 61 -11.43 -6.96 -14.35
CA GLU A 61 -11.61 -7.88 -15.49
C GLU A 61 -12.41 -9.14 -15.13
N ASN A 62 -13.01 -9.22 -13.94
CA ASN A 62 -13.71 -10.41 -13.44
C ASN A 62 -12.86 -11.69 -13.43
N LEU A 63 -11.55 -11.55 -13.23
CA LEU A 63 -10.60 -12.65 -13.12
C LEU A 63 -10.36 -13.00 -11.64
N PRO A 64 -10.15 -14.29 -11.31
CA PRO A 64 -9.85 -14.71 -9.94
C PRO A 64 -8.50 -14.12 -9.47
N PRO A 65 -8.34 -13.80 -8.17
CA PRO A 65 -7.09 -13.30 -7.63
C PRO A 65 -5.98 -14.36 -7.69
N LEU A 66 -4.72 -13.91 -7.71
CA LEU A 66 -3.53 -14.77 -7.64
C LEU A 66 -2.69 -14.42 -6.41
N ALA A 67 -2.00 -15.42 -5.87
CA ALA A 67 -1.08 -15.23 -4.74
C ALA A 67 0.03 -14.22 -5.10
N GLY A 68 0.33 -13.29 -4.19
CA GLY A 68 1.27 -12.21 -4.43
C GLY A 68 0.73 -11.03 -5.24
N GLY A 69 -0.50 -11.13 -5.78
CA GLY A 69 -1.12 -10.08 -6.57
C GLY A 69 -1.66 -8.89 -5.77
N ASP A 70 -1.60 -8.90 -4.44
CA ASP A 70 -2.03 -7.80 -3.56
C ASP A 70 -0.90 -6.82 -3.22
N ALA A 71 0.32 -7.08 -3.72
CA ALA A 71 1.46 -6.19 -3.53
C ALA A 71 1.57 -5.19 -4.70
N LEU A 72 1.98 -3.96 -4.39
CA LEU A 72 2.41 -2.99 -5.40
C LEU A 72 3.85 -3.31 -5.84
N TYR A 73 4.08 -3.33 -7.16
CA TYR A 73 5.38 -3.67 -7.74
C TYR A 73 6.01 -2.45 -8.41
N LEU A 74 7.27 -2.15 -8.07
CA LEU A 74 8.06 -1.10 -8.71
C LEU A 74 9.23 -1.70 -9.49
N GLN A 75 9.34 -1.37 -10.79
CA GLN A 75 10.46 -1.83 -11.61
C GLN A 75 11.74 -1.06 -11.27
N GLN A 76 12.77 -1.78 -10.80
CA GLN A 76 14.11 -1.23 -10.62
C GLN A 76 14.95 -1.50 -11.88
N GLN A 77 14.70 -0.75 -12.96
CA GLN A 77 15.40 -0.98 -14.24
C GLN A 77 16.89 -0.61 -14.21
N ASN A 78 17.30 0.35 -13.38
CA ASN A 78 18.68 0.83 -13.35
C ASN A 78 19.22 0.76 -11.93
N TYR A 79 20.22 -0.09 -11.73
CA TYR A 79 21.05 -0.13 -10.55
C TYR A 79 22.44 0.35 -10.89
N SER A 80 23.12 1.05 -9.98
CA SER A 80 24.54 1.31 -10.15
C SER A 80 25.30 -0.02 -10.13
N LEU A 81 26.35 -0.12 -10.94
CA LEU A 81 27.21 -1.31 -10.96
C LEU A 81 27.79 -1.62 -9.58
N GLU A 82 28.03 -0.58 -8.77
CA GLU A 82 28.45 -0.72 -7.38
C GLU A 82 27.35 -1.33 -6.48
N ALA A 83 26.09 -0.93 -6.66
CA ALA A 83 24.97 -1.53 -5.93
C ALA A 83 24.75 -2.99 -6.32
N LEU A 84 24.90 -3.35 -7.60
CA LEU A 84 24.87 -4.74 -8.06
C LEU A 84 26.04 -5.54 -7.48
N SER A 85 27.27 -5.02 -7.54
CA SER A 85 28.45 -5.68 -6.99
C SER A 85 28.32 -5.94 -5.49
N ARG A 86 27.84 -4.96 -4.71
CA ARG A 86 27.60 -5.12 -3.27
C ARG A 86 26.45 -6.09 -2.95
N ARG A 87 25.43 -6.15 -3.81
CA ARG A 87 24.29 -7.08 -3.68
C ARG A 87 24.73 -8.51 -3.98
N ASP A 88 25.46 -8.70 -5.07
CA ASP A 88 25.89 -10.01 -5.57
C ASP A 88 27.09 -10.57 -4.76
N ALA A 89 27.77 -9.72 -3.98
CA ALA A 89 28.78 -10.14 -2.99
C ALA A 89 28.19 -10.74 -1.70
N ARG A 90 26.86 -10.74 -1.53
CA ARG A 90 26.19 -11.38 -0.38
C ARG A 90 25.91 -12.84 -0.68
N GLU A 91 25.96 -13.69 0.35
CA GLU A 91 25.69 -15.14 0.21
C GLU A 91 24.25 -15.43 -0.23
N ASP A 92 23.28 -14.59 0.16
CA ASP A 92 21.92 -14.62 -0.39
C ASP A 92 21.45 -13.19 -0.78
N PRO A 93 21.59 -12.82 -2.07
CA PRO A 93 21.25 -11.49 -2.58
C PRO A 93 19.76 -11.14 -2.53
N PHE A 94 18.88 -12.13 -2.34
CA PHE A 94 17.43 -11.97 -2.40
C PHE A 94 16.70 -12.47 -1.16
N ALA A 95 17.41 -13.05 -0.18
CA ALA A 95 16.85 -13.32 1.13
C ALA A 95 16.27 -12.03 1.74
N SER A 96 14.95 -12.02 1.91
CA SER A 96 14.32 -11.12 2.86
C SER A 96 14.92 -11.45 4.23
N ALA A 97 15.80 -10.58 4.74
CA ALA A 97 16.18 -10.62 6.13
C ALA A 97 14.88 -10.47 6.93
N GLY A 98 14.37 -11.60 7.43
CA GLY A 98 13.06 -11.68 8.06
C GLY A 98 12.93 -10.60 9.12
N LYS A 99 12.14 -9.57 8.81
CA LYS A 99 11.52 -8.75 9.84
C LYS A 99 10.46 -9.64 10.46
N THR A 100 10.85 -10.41 11.47
CA THR A 100 9.92 -10.89 12.48
C THR A 100 9.22 -9.65 13.03
N VAL A 101 8.00 -9.42 12.56
CA VAL A 101 7.05 -8.56 13.26
C VAL A 101 6.63 -9.37 14.49
N SER A 102 7.45 -9.35 15.53
CA SER A 102 6.96 -9.60 16.87
C SER A 102 6.09 -8.40 17.23
N ALA A 103 4.81 -8.64 17.49
CA ALA A 103 3.96 -7.66 18.13
C ALA A 103 4.51 -7.38 19.52
N GLN A 104 5.34 -6.34 19.67
CA GLN A 104 5.54 -5.67 20.94
C GLN A 104 5.20 -4.19 20.73
N LEU A 105 4.09 -3.78 21.35
CA LEU A 105 3.70 -2.37 21.53
C LEU A 105 4.78 -1.61 22.33
N PRO A 106 4.82 -0.27 22.20
CA PRO A 106 6.05 0.52 22.13
C PRO A 106 6.58 0.88 23.52
N ASP A 107 7.91 1.04 23.64
CA ASP A 107 8.40 2.16 24.45
C ASP A 107 9.76 2.70 23.95
N GLY A 108 9.90 4.01 24.07
CA GLY A 108 10.80 4.86 23.31
C GLY A 108 12.30 4.66 23.52
N ALA A 109 13.01 4.74 22.40
CA ALA A 109 14.26 5.47 22.13
C ALA A 109 15.31 5.69 23.24
N SER A 110 16.54 5.33 22.84
CA SER A 110 17.79 6.10 22.94
C SER A 110 18.76 5.82 24.10
N ASP A 111 19.95 5.40 23.67
CA ASP A 111 21.29 5.63 24.22
C ASP A 111 21.58 5.43 25.71
N GLY A 112 22.46 4.45 25.95
CA GLY A 112 23.66 4.57 26.77
C GLY A 112 23.52 5.26 28.13
N ASN A 113 23.46 4.48 29.20
CA ASN A 113 24.24 4.86 30.38
C ASN A 113 24.60 3.69 31.29
N LYS A 114 25.83 3.79 31.76
CA LYS A 114 26.57 2.90 32.66
C LYS A 114 25.75 2.65 33.93
N ALA A 115 25.36 1.39 34.18
CA ALA A 115 24.70 0.98 35.41
C ALA A 115 25.62 1.27 36.62
N ILE A 116 25.17 2.18 37.47
CA ILE A 116 25.71 2.48 38.80
C ILE A 116 25.74 1.20 39.64
N SER A 117 26.89 0.91 40.27
CA SER A 117 27.10 -0.35 41.00
C SER A 117 26.38 -0.35 42.36
N GLU A 118 25.99 -1.55 42.81
CA GLU A 118 25.15 -1.82 44.01
C GLU A 118 25.56 -1.07 45.29
N THR A 119 26.83 -0.73 45.42
CA THR A 119 27.39 0.08 46.52
C THR A 119 26.81 1.49 46.61
N GLU A 120 26.41 2.09 45.49
CA GLU A 120 25.85 3.46 45.45
C GLU A 120 24.36 3.47 45.80
N HIS A 121 23.63 2.40 45.49
CA HIS A 121 22.22 2.25 45.85
C HIS A 121 22.01 2.14 47.36
N ASP A 122 22.90 1.43 48.07
CA ASP A 122 22.81 1.30 49.52
C ASP A 122 23.17 2.60 50.26
N ALA A 123 24.13 3.37 49.74
CA ALA A 123 24.48 4.69 50.28
C ALA A 123 23.32 5.69 50.16
N VAL A 124 22.64 5.72 49.01
CA VAL A 124 21.50 6.63 48.77
C VAL A 124 20.30 6.24 49.63
N LYS A 125 20.07 4.94 49.84
CA LYS A 125 18.98 4.43 50.70
C LYS A 125 19.20 4.73 52.17
N ALA A 126 20.45 4.71 52.64
CA ALA A 126 20.83 5.07 54.00
C ALA A 126 20.65 6.58 54.26
N MET A 127 21.04 7.44 53.31
CA MET A 127 20.85 8.89 53.45
C MET A 127 19.38 9.31 53.47
N PHE A 128 18.54 8.69 52.63
CA PHE A 128 17.11 9.02 52.59
C PHE A 128 16.37 8.62 53.86
N ARG A 129 16.74 7.50 54.50
CA ARG A 129 16.19 7.10 55.80
C ARG A 129 16.61 8.02 56.95
N GLY A 130 17.79 8.63 56.88
CA GLY A 130 18.27 9.58 57.88
C GLY A 130 17.51 10.92 57.86
N ILE A 131 17.03 11.33 56.69
CA ILE A 131 16.32 12.61 56.49
C ILE A 131 14.84 12.51 56.92
N LEU A 132 14.24 11.33 56.89
CA LEU A 132 12.83 11.10 57.25
C LEU A 132 12.60 10.76 58.74
N ARG A 133 13.63 10.80 59.59
CA ARG A 133 13.51 10.46 61.03
C ARG A 133 14.08 11.50 61.99
N LYS A 134 14.01 12.79 61.64
CA LYS A 134 14.22 13.90 62.58
C LYS A 134 13.11 14.92 62.45
#